data_AF-A0A432UW45-F1
#
_entry.id   AF-A0A432UW45-F1
#
_cell.length_a   1.000
_cell.length_b   1.000
_cell.length_c   1.000
_cell.angle_alpha   90.00
_cell.angle_beta   90.00
_cell.angle_gamma   90.00
#
_symmetry.space_group_name_H-M   'P 1'
#
loop_
_entity.id
_entity.type
_entity.pdbx_description
1 polymer ?
#
loop_
_entity_poly.entity_id
_entity_poly.type
_entity_poly.pdbx_seq_one_letter_code
_entity_poly.pdbx_strand_id
1 'polypeptide(L)'
;MTRPTLRRIFFVCLPGVTQGFEVCKISLESCASAHYWARELSPFGHTVTLLPAQHVKPFVRGNKNDYNDALAIAEASRFAQIRPVGVKTVEQQSIQALHRMRRSAIGDRTALCNQVRGLLSEFGIVVKQGIVASTFFSIVGDGHAFGGGGSNL
;
A
#
# COMPACT_ATOMS: atom_id res chain seq x y z
N MET A 1 12.70 -15.55 32.64
CA MET A 1 13.35 -14.71 31.62
C MET A 1 12.45 -14.62 30.40
N THR A 2 11.72 -13.52 30.30
CA THR A 2 10.68 -13.23 29.31
C THR A 2 11.32 -12.92 27.95
N ARG A 3 11.04 -13.77 26.95
CA ARG A 3 11.55 -13.58 25.59
C ARG A 3 10.73 -12.52 24.84
N PRO A 4 11.38 -11.60 24.13
CA PRO A 4 10.73 -10.46 23.51
C PRO A 4 9.85 -10.89 22.34
N THR A 5 8.76 -10.14 22.16
CA THR A 5 7.66 -10.34 21.22
C THR A 5 8.08 -10.12 19.76
N LEU A 6 8.05 -11.19 18.96
CA LEU A 6 8.22 -11.15 17.51
C LEU A 6 6.88 -10.82 16.85
N ARG A 7 6.69 -9.53 16.61
CA ARG A 7 5.50 -8.91 16.02
C ARG A 7 5.49 -9.12 14.50
N ARG A 8 4.39 -9.68 14.01
CA ARG A 8 3.85 -9.45 12.65
C ARG A 8 4.50 -10.09 11.42
N ILE A 9 5.19 -11.21 11.56
CA ILE A 9 5.43 -12.18 10.47
C ILE A 9 5.35 -13.56 11.12
N PHE A 10 4.24 -14.28 10.97
CA PHE A 10 4.17 -15.66 11.42
C PHE A 10 4.96 -16.53 10.46
N PHE A 11 6.24 -16.68 10.80
CA PHE A 11 7.07 -17.81 10.43
C PHE A 11 7.71 -18.36 11.70
N VAL A 12 7.49 -19.64 12.01
CA VAL A 12 8.55 -20.41 12.66
C VAL A 12 9.59 -20.65 11.59
N CYS A 13 10.46 -19.68 11.35
CA CYS A 13 11.78 -19.87 10.75
C CYS A 13 12.52 -18.54 10.75
N LEU A 14 13.48 -18.42 11.67
CA LEU A 14 14.53 -17.40 11.65
C LEU A 14 15.46 -17.63 10.44
N PRO A 15 16.16 -16.60 9.94
CA PRO A 15 17.17 -16.77 8.90
C PRO A 15 18.26 -17.74 9.38
N GLY A 16 18.39 -18.88 8.70
CA GLY A 16 19.32 -19.97 9.03
C GLY A 16 18.67 -21.31 9.40
N VAL A 17 17.33 -21.44 9.47
CA VAL A 17 16.65 -22.63 10.05
C VAL A 17 15.64 -23.30 9.10
N THR A 18 15.78 -23.24 7.77
CA THR A 18 14.92 -24.07 6.88
C THR A 18 15.54 -25.43 6.56
N GLN A 19 16.82 -25.63 6.88
CA GLN A 19 17.49 -26.93 6.79
C GLN A 19 17.11 -27.79 8.01
N GLY A 20 15.98 -28.51 7.91
CA GLY A 20 15.62 -29.53 8.91
C GLY A 20 14.15 -29.68 9.24
N PHE A 21 13.24 -28.91 8.63
CA PHE A 21 11.80 -29.07 8.82
C PHE A 21 11.16 -29.92 7.72
N GLU A 22 10.16 -30.70 8.10
CA GLU A 22 9.35 -31.46 7.15
C GLU A 22 8.58 -30.52 6.22
N VAL A 23 8.41 -30.95 4.97
CA VAL A 23 7.61 -30.24 3.97
C VAL A 23 6.18 -30.08 4.50
N CYS A 24 5.68 -28.85 4.52
CA CYS A 24 4.39 -28.51 5.12
C CYS A 24 3.65 -27.43 4.33
N LYS A 25 2.34 -27.30 4.60
CA LYS A 25 1.49 -26.25 4.05
C LYS A 25 1.56 -25.01 4.94
N ILE A 26 1.83 -23.86 4.31
CA ILE A 26 2.06 -22.59 4.99
C ILE A 26 1.06 -21.57 4.46
N SER A 27 0.29 -20.97 5.35
CA SER A 27 -0.69 -19.94 4.99
C SER A 27 -0.24 -18.59 5.53
N LEU A 28 -0.18 -17.59 4.66
CA LEU A 28 0.21 -16.23 5.01
C LEU A 28 -0.91 -15.27 4.62
N GLU A 29 -1.16 -14.25 5.42
CA GLU A 29 -1.98 -13.11 4.99
C GLU A 29 -1.20 -12.31 3.93
N SER A 30 -1.88 -11.85 2.88
CA SER A 30 -1.30 -11.04 1.79
C SER A 30 -0.92 -9.63 2.25
N CYS A 31 0.12 -9.52 3.07
CA CYS A 31 0.69 -8.28 3.57
C CYS A 31 1.96 -7.88 2.80
N ALA A 32 2.61 -6.78 3.21
CA ALA A 32 3.74 -6.18 2.49
C ALA A 32 4.91 -7.16 2.23
N SER A 33 5.18 -8.07 3.17
CA SER A 33 6.29 -9.03 3.09
C SER A 33 5.87 -10.43 2.61
N ALA A 34 4.57 -10.69 2.46
CA ALA A 34 4.07 -12.04 2.20
C ALA A 34 4.57 -12.63 0.87
N HIS A 35 4.67 -11.79 -0.17
CA HIS A 35 5.21 -12.22 -1.47
C HIS A 35 6.69 -12.57 -1.41
N TYR A 36 7.48 -11.85 -0.61
CA TYR A 36 8.90 -12.16 -0.40
C TYR A 36 9.02 -13.53 0.27
N TRP A 37 8.36 -13.71 1.42
CA TRP A 37 8.41 -14.97 2.14
C TRP A 37 7.93 -16.14 1.30
N ALA A 38 6.80 -16.00 0.58
CA ALA A 38 6.34 -17.06 -0.29
C ALA A 38 7.39 -17.52 -1.32
N ARG A 39 8.15 -16.58 -1.91
CA ARG A 39 9.25 -16.92 -2.84
C ARG A 39 10.44 -17.57 -2.16
N GLU A 40 10.78 -17.16 -0.94
CA GLU A 40 11.89 -17.76 -0.17
C GLU A 40 11.56 -19.18 0.28
N LEU A 41 10.30 -19.49 0.52
CA LEU A 41 9.88 -20.76 1.14
C LEU A 41 9.53 -21.84 0.13
N SER A 42 9.03 -21.46 -1.05
CA SER A 42 8.72 -22.40 -2.11
C SER A 42 9.91 -23.28 -2.54
N PRO A 43 11.16 -22.77 -2.65
CA PRO A 43 12.33 -23.59 -2.96
C PRO A 43 12.63 -24.71 -1.98
N PHE A 44 12.20 -24.59 -0.72
CA PHE A 44 12.34 -25.63 0.31
C PHE A 44 11.23 -26.71 0.23
N GLY A 45 10.38 -26.67 -0.80
CA GLY A 45 9.31 -27.65 -1.02
C GLY A 45 8.00 -27.34 -0.28
N HIS A 46 7.95 -26.28 0.52
CA HIS A 46 6.73 -25.90 1.24
C HIS A 46 5.61 -25.44 0.29
N THR A 47 4.39 -25.87 0.58
CA THR A 47 3.21 -25.40 -0.15
C THR A 47 2.72 -24.09 0.48
N VAL A 48 3.10 -22.95 -0.09
CA VAL A 48 2.72 -21.63 0.43
C VAL A 48 1.43 -21.11 -0.22
N THR A 49 0.49 -20.68 0.61
CA THR A 49 -0.78 -20.08 0.19
C THR A 49 -0.90 -18.67 0.75
N LEU A 50 -1.17 -17.69 -0.12
CA LEU A 50 -1.44 -16.31 0.31
C LEU A 50 -2.94 -16.06 0.41
N LEU A 51 -3.45 -15.71 1.58
CA LEU A 51 -4.85 -15.39 1.82
C LEU A 51 -5.09 -13.87 1.71
N PRO A 52 -6.13 -13.41 1.01
CA PRO A 52 -6.47 -11.99 0.98
C PRO A 52 -6.77 -11.45 2.38
N ALA A 53 -6.11 -10.36 2.77
CA ALA A 53 -6.33 -9.68 4.07
C ALA A 53 -7.81 -9.40 4.37
N GLN A 54 -8.56 -8.97 3.34
CA GLN A 54 -10.00 -8.69 3.44
C GLN A 54 -10.82 -9.91 3.86
N HIS A 55 -10.39 -11.11 3.48
CA HIS A 55 -11.07 -12.37 3.83
C HIS A 55 -10.54 -12.99 5.12
N VAL A 56 -9.35 -12.59 5.60
CA VAL A 56 -8.83 -13.00 6.91
C VAL A 56 -9.46 -12.16 8.03
N LYS A 57 -9.71 -10.87 7.79
CA LYS A 57 -10.25 -9.93 8.80
C LYS A 57 -11.50 -10.44 9.55
N PRO A 58 -12.50 -11.08 8.91
CA PRO A 58 -13.67 -11.61 9.62
C PRO A 58 -13.37 -12.71 10.66
N PHE A 59 -12.21 -13.36 10.55
CA PHE A 59 -11.77 -14.41 11.48
C PHE A 59 -11.02 -13.87 12.70
N VAL A 60 -10.67 -12.58 12.73
CA VAL A 60 -9.98 -11.95 13.86
C VAL A 60 -10.95 -11.73 15.01
N ARG A 61 -10.63 -12.28 16.19
CA ARG A 61 -11.46 -12.18 17.39
C ARG A 61 -10.79 -11.29 18.43
N GLY A 62 -11.55 -10.35 19.00
CA GLY A 62 -11.05 -9.43 20.03
C GLY A 62 -10.06 -8.39 19.50
N ASN A 63 -9.21 -7.89 20.39
CA ASN A 63 -8.25 -6.85 20.06
C ASN A 63 -7.12 -7.39 19.18
N LYS A 64 -6.55 -6.48 18.38
CA LYS A 64 -5.43 -6.80 17.51
C LYS A 64 -4.19 -7.19 18.32
N ASN A 65 -3.74 -8.42 18.17
CA ASN A 65 -2.45 -8.90 18.64
C ASN A 65 -1.95 -10.02 17.71
N ASP A 66 -0.67 -10.38 17.81
CA ASP A 66 -0.07 -11.36 16.90
C ASP A 66 -0.70 -12.76 17.01
N TYR A 67 -1.13 -13.14 18.22
CA TYR A 67 -1.80 -14.42 18.46
C TYR A 67 -3.15 -14.52 17.73
N ASN A 68 -3.99 -13.47 17.84
CA ASN A 68 -5.29 -13.40 17.20
C ASN A 68 -5.17 -13.30 15.68
N ASP A 69 -4.16 -12.58 15.17
CA ASP A 69 -3.87 -12.53 13.74
C ASP A 69 -3.47 -13.93 13.21
N ALA A 70 -2.64 -14.68 13.95
CA ALA A 70 -2.25 -16.03 13.56
C ALA A 70 -3.40 -17.04 13.61
N LEU A 71 -4.22 -16.98 14.66
CA LEU A 71 -5.41 -17.81 14.79
C LEU A 71 -6.38 -17.55 13.63
N ALA A 72 -6.59 -16.28 13.28
CA ALA A 72 -7.45 -15.89 12.17
C ALA A 72 -6.95 -16.43 10.83
N ILE A 73 -5.64 -16.38 10.58
CA ILE A 73 -5.03 -16.95 9.36
C ILE A 73 -5.20 -18.47 9.35
N ALA A 74 -4.98 -19.15 10.48
CA ALA A 74 -5.14 -20.59 10.59
C ALA A 74 -6.60 -21.02 10.33
N GLU A 75 -7.58 -20.32 10.90
CA GLU A 75 -9.01 -20.58 10.65
C GLU A 75 -9.39 -20.28 9.20
N ALA A 76 -9.00 -19.12 8.67
CA ALA A 76 -9.27 -18.73 7.30
C ALA A 76 -8.67 -19.72 6.28
N SER A 77 -7.50 -20.28 6.56
CA SER A 77 -6.83 -21.26 5.67
C SER A 77 -7.62 -22.55 5.47
N ARG A 78 -8.53 -22.87 6.41
CA ARG A 78 -9.41 -24.05 6.35
C ARG A 78 -10.68 -23.77 5.56
N PHE A 79 -11.00 -22.51 5.29
CA PHE A 79 -12.18 -22.13 4.52
C PHE A 79 -11.91 -22.29 3.02
N ALA A 80 -12.40 -23.39 2.44
CA ALA A 80 -12.11 -23.79 1.06
C ALA A 80 -12.57 -22.78 -0.02
N GLN A 81 -13.49 -21.87 0.31
CA GLN A 81 -14.01 -20.88 -0.64
C GLN A 81 -13.13 -19.63 -0.76
N ILE A 82 -12.10 -19.44 0.09
CA ILE A 82 -11.18 -18.31 -0.06
C ILE A 82 -10.27 -18.58 -1.25
N ARG A 83 -10.44 -17.80 -2.33
CA ARG A 83 -9.51 -17.80 -3.46
C ARG A 83 -8.15 -17.23 -3.01
N PRO A 84 -7.05 -18.00 -3.13
CA PRO A 84 -5.72 -17.50 -2.79
C PRO A 84 -5.25 -16.39 -3.73
N VAL A 85 -4.38 -15.54 -3.22
CA VAL A 85 -3.64 -14.55 -4.00
C VAL A 85 -2.42 -15.22 -4.63
N GLY A 86 -2.20 -15.00 -5.93
CA GLY A 86 -0.99 -15.46 -6.60
C GLY A 86 0.27 -14.83 -6.01
N VAL A 87 1.33 -15.63 -5.85
CA VAL A 87 2.65 -15.12 -5.48
C VAL A 87 3.21 -14.35 -6.67
N LYS A 88 3.49 -13.05 -6.47
CA LYS A 88 4.06 -12.21 -7.52
C LYS A 88 5.56 -12.42 -7.63
N THR A 89 6.08 -12.40 -8.85
CA THR A 89 7.53 -12.28 -9.07
C THR A 89 8.03 -10.90 -8.63
N VAL A 90 9.35 -10.74 -8.54
CA VAL A 90 9.97 -9.45 -8.18
C VAL A 90 9.62 -8.39 -9.23
N GLU A 91 9.62 -8.76 -10.51
CA GLU A 91 9.31 -7.90 -11.65
C GLU A 91 7.84 -7.45 -11.60
N GLN A 92 6.91 -8.38 -11.40
CA GLN A 92 5.47 -8.07 -11.24
C GLN A 92 5.22 -7.14 -10.04
N GLN A 93 5.89 -7.39 -8.92
CA GLN A 93 5.79 -6.56 -7.72
C GLN A 93 6.37 -5.16 -7.97
N SER A 94 7.46 -5.06 -8.73
CA SER A 94 8.13 -3.80 -9.10
C SER A 94 7.27 -2.96 -10.05
N ILE A 95 6.66 -3.57 -11.06
CA ILE A 95 5.71 -2.89 -11.97
C ILE A 95 4.52 -2.33 -11.17
N GLN A 96 3.96 -3.14 -10.27
CA GLN A 96 2.87 -2.69 -9.39
C GLN A 96 3.31 -1.51 -8.49
N ALA A 97 4.54 -1.54 -7.96
CA ALA A 97 5.08 -0.46 -7.15
C ALA A 97 5.22 0.84 -7.97
N LEU A 98 5.75 0.76 -9.20
CA LEU A 98 5.87 1.92 -10.10
C LEU A 98 4.52 2.57 -10.40
N HIS A 99 3.49 1.76 -10.68
CA HIS A 99 2.13 2.29 -10.89
C HIS A 99 1.58 3.00 -9.66
N ARG A 100 1.85 2.49 -8.46
CA ARG A 100 1.42 3.14 -7.20
C ARG A 100 2.17 4.44 -6.95
N MET A 101 3.49 4.44 -7.15
CA MET A 101 4.31 5.65 -7.03
C MET A 101 3.86 6.74 -7.99
N ARG A 102 3.61 6.38 -9.27
CA ARG A 102 3.07 7.32 -10.25
C ARG A 102 1.71 7.88 -9.82
N ARG A 103 0.81 7.03 -9.34
CA ARG A 103 -0.51 7.47 -8.86
C ARG A 103 -0.39 8.42 -7.67
N SER A 104 0.50 8.12 -6.71
CA SER A 104 0.78 9.00 -5.56
C SER A 104 1.29 10.35 -6.05
N ALA A 105 2.33 10.36 -6.89
CA ALA A 105 2.93 11.59 -7.40
C ALA A 105 1.93 12.47 -8.18
N ILE A 106 1.00 11.86 -8.93
CA ILE A 106 -0.10 12.60 -9.58
C ILE A 106 -1.04 13.23 -8.55
N GLY A 107 -1.40 12.49 -7.50
CA GLY A 107 -2.19 12.98 -6.38
C GLY A 107 -1.50 14.13 -5.66
N ASP A 108 -0.24 13.96 -5.28
CA ASP A 108 0.59 14.95 -4.58
C ASP A 108 0.74 16.22 -5.42
N ARG A 109 1.03 16.08 -6.72
CA ARG A 109 1.06 17.23 -7.66
C ARG A 109 -0.27 17.98 -7.68
N THR A 110 -1.38 17.26 -7.73
CA THR A 110 -2.72 17.87 -7.79
C THR A 110 -3.06 18.57 -6.48
N ALA A 111 -2.72 17.96 -5.35
CA ALA A 111 -2.89 18.53 -4.02
C ALA A 111 -2.07 19.82 -3.87
N LEU A 112 -0.80 19.81 -4.28
CA LEU A 112 0.07 20.99 -4.28
C LEU A 112 -0.48 22.11 -5.18
N CYS A 113 -0.95 21.79 -6.39
CA CYS A 113 -1.57 22.79 -7.27
C CYS A 113 -2.82 23.42 -6.62
N ASN A 114 -3.66 22.61 -5.98
CA ASN A 114 -4.84 23.10 -5.26
C ASN A 114 -4.48 23.96 -4.05
N GLN A 115 -3.42 23.59 -3.32
CA GLN A 115 -2.92 24.36 -2.18
C GLN A 115 -2.40 25.73 -2.61
N VAL A 116 -1.56 25.79 -3.66
CA VAL A 116 -1.06 27.05 -4.22
C VAL A 116 -2.21 27.94 -4.69
N ARG A 117 -3.20 27.36 -5.38
CA ARG A 117 -4.39 28.11 -5.84
C ARG A 117 -5.20 28.67 -4.66
N GLY A 118 -5.35 27.90 -3.59
CA GLY A 118 -5.99 28.36 -2.35
C GLY A 118 -5.25 29.55 -1.75
N LEU A 119 -3.93 29.46 -1.60
CA LEU A 119 -3.10 30.53 -1.05
C LEU A 119 -3.16 31.80 -1.91
N LEU A 120 -3.05 31.68 -3.23
CA LEU A 120 -3.13 32.84 -4.14
C LEU A 120 -4.49 33.55 -4.06
N SER A 121 -5.57 32.81 -3.81
CA SER A 121 -6.90 33.40 -3.67
C SER A 121 -7.04 34.29 -2.43
N GLU A 122 -6.26 34.05 -1.36
CA GLU A 122 -6.21 34.94 -0.19
C GLU A 122 -5.62 36.31 -0.54
N PHE A 123 -4.75 36.37 -1.55
CA PHE A 123 -4.17 37.60 -2.09
C PHE A 123 -4.97 38.18 -3.27
N GLY A 124 -6.18 37.67 -3.55
CA GLY A 124 -7.02 38.13 -4.66
C GLY A 124 -6.59 37.66 -6.05
N ILE A 125 -5.61 36.74 -6.14
CA ILE A 125 -5.11 36.21 -7.41
C ILE A 125 -5.90 34.93 -7.75
N VAL A 126 -6.79 35.02 -8.73
CA VAL A 126 -7.61 33.88 -9.18
C VAL A 126 -6.94 33.14 -10.33
N VAL A 127 -6.49 31.92 -10.04
CA VAL A 127 -5.85 31.02 -11.03
C VAL A 127 -6.84 29.96 -11.51
N LYS A 128 -6.88 29.72 -12.83
CA LYS A 128 -7.72 28.67 -13.44
C LYS A 128 -7.35 27.27 -12.91
N GLN A 129 -8.29 26.34 -12.93
CA GLN A 129 -8.03 24.95 -12.58
C GLN A 129 -7.13 24.27 -13.65
N GLY A 130 -6.11 23.54 -13.20
CA GLY A 130 -5.24 22.75 -14.08
C GLY A 130 -3.77 22.82 -13.69
N ILE A 131 -2.99 21.82 -14.12
CA ILE A 131 -1.55 21.69 -13.79
C ILE A 131 -0.72 22.80 -14.45
N VAL A 132 -1.14 23.25 -15.63
CA VAL A 132 -0.42 24.29 -16.38
C VAL A 132 -0.67 25.69 -15.79
N ALA A 133 -1.85 25.89 -15.20
CA ALA A 133 -2.27 27.16 -14.65
C ALA A 133 -1.54 27.52 -13.34
N SER A 134 -1.08 26.54 -12.57
CA SER A 134 -0.30 26.74 -11.35
C SER A 134 1.20 27.03 -11.58
N THR A 135 1.65 27.11 -12.84
CA THR A 135 3.05 27.42 -13.17
C THR A 135 3.34 28.89 -12.92
N PHE A 136 4.37 29.21 -12.12
CA PHE A 136 4.76 30.58 -11.79
C PHE A 136 4.96 31.47 -13.03
N PHE A 137 5.46 30.93 -14.15
CA PHE A 137 5.62 31.67 -15.39
C PHE A 137 4.30 32.07 -16.05
N SER A 138 3.22 31.29 -15.90
CA SER A 138 1.88 31.68 -16.33
C SER A 138 1.24 32.71 -15.39
N ILE A 139 1.69 32.75 -14.13
CA ILE A 139 1.19 33.68 -13.10
C ILE A 139 1.92 35.03 -13.17
N VAL A 140 3.20 35.03 -13.55
CA VAL A 140 4.09 36.21 -13.56
C VAL A 140 4.43 36.69 -14.97
N GLY A 141 4.35 35.82 -15.98
CA GLY A 141 4.68 36.12 -17.38
C GLY A 141 3.66 36.99 -18.12
N ASP A 142 2.44 37.09 -17.61
CA ASP A 142 1.46 38.08 -18.06
C ASP A 142 1.64 39.38 -17.25
N GLY A 143 2.78 40.04 -17.47
CA GLY A 143 2.92 41.44 -17.11
C GLY A 143 1.82 42.25 -17.79
N HIS A 144 0.98 42.90 -16.98
CA HIS A 144 -0.16 43.76 -17.34
C HIS A 144 -1.48 43.08 -17.73
N ALA A 145 -2.31 42.78 -16.73
CA ALA A 145 -3.68 43.26 -16.69
C ALA A 145 -4.24 43.21 -15.25
N PHE A 146 -3.92 44.22 -14.43
CA PHE A 146 -4.88 44.66 -13.41
C PHE A 146 -6.06 45.31 -14.16
N GLY A 147 -6.96 44.48 -14.66
CA GLY A 147 -8.21 44.89 -15.30
C GLY A 147 -9.37 44.65 -14.35
N GLY A 148 -9.77 45.69 -13.63
CA GLY A 148 -11.08 45.74 -12.99
C GLY A 148 -12.21 45.74 -14.02
N GLY A 149 -13.34 45.16 -13.63
CA GLY A 149 -14.58 45.04 -14.40
C GLY A 149 -15.11 43.61 -14.22
N GLY A 150 -16.04 43.34 -13.31
CA GLY A 150 -17.34 43.98 -13.20
C GLY A 150 -18.37 42.89 -13.50
N SER A 151 -19.14 42.51 -12.48
CA SER A 151 -20.43 41.79 -12.48
C SER A 151 -20.98 41.26 -13.82
N ASN A 152 -21.37 39.98 -13.86
CA ASN A 152 -22.79 39.60 -13.92
C ASN A 152 -22.96 38.07 -13.86
N LEU A 153 -23.79 37.65 -12.89
CA LEU A 153 -24.47 36.36 -12.72
C LEU A 153 -23.63 35.14 -12.32
#